data_AF-A0A0L9UDT1-F1
#
_entry.id   AF-A0A0L9UDT1-F1
#
_cell.length_a   1.000
_cell.length_b   1.000
_cell.length_c   1.000
_cell.angle_alpha   90.00
_cell.angle_beta   90.00
_cell.angle_gamma   90.00
#
_symmetry.space_group_name_H-M   'P 1'
#
loop_
_entity.id
_entity.type
_entity.pdbx_description
1 polymer ?
#
loop_
_entity_poly.entity_id
_entity_poly.type
_entity_poly.pdbx_seq_one_letter_code
_entity_poly.pdbx_strand_id
1 'polypeptide(L)'
;MASICRASFIRGMTGQKGSPRPKKTHLSEDDPLGALDELVKIISDAPMNVHWDSTTFGREAQISLYLHHQDVRELALGREEINITLIQLWMMYMFDVSNKKGFNDVYGFIDPSMTHERNKFDDIETYITTCFGMGKEIYFLPFIHGCHWQLLVISIPENTVV
;
A
#
# COMPACT_ATOMS: atom_id res chain seq x y z
N MET A 1 3.20 -7.21 17.67
CA MET A 1 3.26 -6.76 16.26
C MET A 1 1.93 -7.03 15.57
N ALA A 2 1.49 -8.28 15.47
CA ALA A 2 0.15 -8.79 15.80
C ALA A 2 -1.09 -7.85 15.77
N SER A 3 -1.33 -7.18 16.90
CA SER A 3 -2.55 -6.41 17.18
C SER A 3 -2.76 -5.22 16.24
N ILE A 4 -1.74 -4.78 15.50
CA ILE A 4 -1.79 -3.60 14.63
C ILE A 4 -2.26 -3.99 13.21
N CYS A 5 -1.87 -5.17 12.69
CA CYS A 5 -2.45 -5.75 11.46
C CYS A 5 -3.97 -5.77 11.51
N ARG A 6 -4.53 -5.99 12.71
CA ARG A 6 -5.97 -6.03 12.95
C ARG A 6 -6.68 -4.68 12.75
N ALA A 7 -6.06 -3.56 13.13
CA ALA A 7 -6.77 -2.28 13.16
C ALA A 7 -6.86 -1.61 11.78
N SER A 8 -5.82 -1.74 10.95
CA SER A 8 -5.77 -1.17 9.59
C SER A 8 -6.57 -2.01 8.60
N PHE A 9 -6.42 -3.34 8.69
CA PHE A 9 -7.15 -4.29 7.86
C PHE A 9 -8.67 -4.24 8.14
N ILE A 10 -9.08 -4.12 9.41
CA ILE A 10 -10.51 -4.04 9.77
C ILE A 10 -11.16 -2.69 9.40
N ARG A 11 -10.43 -1.57 9.43
CA ARG A 11 -11.01 -0.26 9.06
C ARG A 11 -11.34 -0.18 7.57
N GLY A 12 -10.53 -0.81 6.71
CA GLY A 12 -10.83 -0.96 5.28
C GLY A 12 -12.05 -1.84 4.97
N MET A 13 -12.47 -2.70 5.92
CA MET A 13 -13.69 -3.52 5.78
C MET A 13 -14.98 -2.81 6.19
N THR A 14 -14.91 -1.66 6.88
CA THR A 14 -16.10 -0.95 7.38
C THR A 14 -16.47 0.20 6.47
N GLY A 15 -16.99 -0.13 5.29
CA GLY A 15 -17.39 0.85 4.28
C GLY A 15 -18.46 0.36 3.31
N GLN A 16 -19.45 -0.43 3.74
CA GLN A 16 -20.77 -0.44 3.10
C GLN A 16 -21.81 -1.23 3.90
N LYS A 17 -22.99 -0.62 4.05
CA LYS A 17 -24.19 -1.19 4.66
C LYS A 17 -24.93 -1.97 3.56
N GLY A 18 -24.46 -3.18 3.19
CA GLY A 18 -25.17 -3.98 2.18
C GLY A 18 -24.50 -5.23 1.60
N SER A 19 -23.18 -5.42 1.68
CA SER A 19 -22.53 -6.64 1.17
C SER A 19 -22.32 -7.69 2.28
N PRO A 20 -22.18 -9.00 1.95
CA PRO A 20 -21.87 -10.03 2.93
C PRO A 20 -20.57 -9.64 3.63
N ARG A 21 -20.66 -9.33 4.93
CA ARG A 21 -19.49 -9.02 5.76
C ARG A 21 -18.48 -10.18 5.59
N PRO A 22 -17.22 -9.91 5.19
CA PRO A 22 -16.19 -10.92 5.29
C PRO A 22 -16.18 -11.41 6.74
N LYS A 23 -16.35 -12.71 6.95
CA LYS A 23 -16.25 -13.31 8.28
C LYS A 23 -14.90 -12.87 8.84
N LYS A 24 -14.89 -12.39 10.09
CA LYS A 24 -13.65 -12.04 10.80
C LYS A 24 -12.88 -13.33 11.08
N THR A 25 -12.19 -13.86 10.10
CA THR A 25 -11.31 -15.01 10.25
C THR A 25 -10.03 -14.51 10.90
N HIS A 26 -9.70 -15.07 12.06
CA HIS A 26 -8.48 -14.74 12.78
C HIS A 26 -7.33 -15.48 12.11
N LEU A 27 -6.61 -14.82 11.21
CA LEU A 27 -5.41 -15.39 10.60
C LEU A 27 -4.36 -15.68 11.68
N SER A 28 -3.67 -16.80 11.57
CA SER A 28 -2.58 -17.17 12.48
C SER A 28 -1.38 -16.24 12.30
N GLU A 29 -0.77 -15.80 13.40
CA GLU A 29 0.46 -15.00 13.36
C GLU A 29 1.73 -15.87 13.46
N ASP A 30 1.59 -17.04 14.08
CA ASP A 30 2.69 -17.99 14.28
C ASP A 30 2.95 -18.83 13.02
N ASP A 31 1.97 -18.88 12.10
CA ASP A 31 2.07 -19.54 10.80
C ASP A 31 1.70 -18.57 9.67
N PRO A 32 2.67 -17.74 9.20
CA PRO A 32 2.41 -16.73 8.18
C PRO A 32 2.04 -17.34 6.82
N LEU A 33 2.56 -18.53 6.48
CA LEU A 33 2.20 -19.20 5.23
C LEU A 33 0.79 -19.79 5.31
N GLY A 34 0.43 -20.42 6.43
CA GLY A 34 -0.93 -20.87 6.68
C GLY A 34 -1.95 -19.71 6.66
N ALA A 35 -1.57 -18.54 7.15
CA ALA A 35 -2.39 -17.33 7.07
C ALA A 35 -2.60 -16.85 5.62
N LEU A 36 -1.59 -16.92 4.75
CA LEU A 36 -1.75 -16.61 3.33
C LEU A 36 -2.68 -17.63 2.65
N ASP A 37 -2.56 -18.91 2.97
CA ASP A 37 -3.45 -19.97 2.45
C ASP A 37 -4.92 -19.75 2.88
N GLU A 38 -5.15 -19.33 4.12
CA GLU A 38 -6.48 -18.93 4.58
C GLU A 38 -6.99 -17.69 3.85
N LEU A 39 -6.14 -16.68 3.65
CA LEU A 39 -6.50 -15.47 2.91
C LEU A 39 -6.90 -15.80 1.46
N VAL A 40 -6.15 -16.65 0.77
CA VAL A 40 -6.47 -17.15 -0.58
C VAL A 40 -7.86 -17.78 -0.62
N LYS A 41 -8.25 -18.55 0.41
CA LYS A 41 -9.58 -19.16 0.51
C LYS A 41 -10.68 -18.11 0.76
N ILE A 42 -10.39 -17.05 1.51
CA ILE A 42 -11.36 -15.98 1.80
C ILE A 42 -11.68 -15.17 0.54
N ILE A 43 -10.67 -14.92 -0.30
CA ILE A 43 -10.79 -14.07 -1.50
C ILE A 43 -10.88 -14.88 -2.80
N SER A 44 -11.26 -16.16 -2.71
CA SER A 44 -11.35 -17.07 -3.87
C SER A 44 -12.41 -16.62 -4.87
N ASP A 45 -13.56 -16.20 -4.34
CA ASP A 45 -14.77 -15.95 -5.14
C ASP A 45 -14.84 -14.51 -5.66
N ALA A 46 -14.24 -13.57 -4.92
CA ALA A 46 -14.18 -12.17 -5.28
C ALA A 46 -12.91 -11.52 -4.72
N PRO A 47 -12.29 -10.57 -5.47
CA PRO A 47 -11.16 -9.83 -4.96
C PRO A 47 -11.56 -8.98 -3.75
N MET A 48 -10.63 -8.81 -2.83
CA MET A 48 -10.83 -7.92 -1.69
C MET A 48 -10.56 -6.48 -2.12
N ASN A 49 -11.58 -5.63 -1.99
CA ASN A 49 -11.45 -4.20 -2.21
C ASN A 49 -10.89 -3.53 -0.95
N VAL A 50 -9.78 -2.80 -1.10
CA VAL A 50 -9.14 -2.00 -0.06
C VAL A 50 -9.30 -0.52 -0.42
N HIS A 51 -10.07 0.19 0.41
CA HIS A 51 -10.28 1.62 0.27
C HIS A 51 -9.13 2.40 0.92
N TRP A 52 -8.82 3.55 0.34
CA TRP A 52 -7.85 4.50 0.86
C TRP A 52 -8.33 5.93 0.61
N ASP A 53 -7.77 6.89 1.35
CA ASP A 53 -8.15 8.31 1.28
C ASP A 53 -7.12 9.13 0.50
N SER A 54 -7.51 10.33 0.05
CA SER A 54 -6.63 11.15 -0.79
C SER A 54 -5.31 11.57 -0.13
N THR A 55 -5.19 11.43 1.19
CA THR A 55 -3.98 11.79 1.94
C THR A 55 -2.91 10.70 1.90
N THR A 56 -3.28 9.46 1.58
CA THR A 56 -2.35 8.31 1.58
C THR A 56 -1.27 8.45 0.51
N PHE A 57 -1.67 8.81 -0.71
CA PHE A 57 -0.78 8.92 -1.88
C PHE A 57 -0.75 10.32 -2.51
N GLY A 58 -1.32 11.34 -1.86
CA GLY A 58 -1.33 12.71 -2.38
C GLY A 58 -2.16 12.92 -3.64
N ARG A 59 -3.14 12.04 -3.91
CA ARG A 59 -4.03 12.11 -5.08
C ARG A 59 -5.41 11.57 -4.70
N GLU A 60 -6.44 11.91 -5.46
CA GLU A 60 -7.78 11.36 -5.25
C GLU A 60 -7.78 9.83 -5.35
N ALA A 61 -8.47 9.17 -4.43
CA ALA A 61 -8.71 7.72 -4.44
C ALA A 61 -9.75 7.35 -5.51
N GLN A 62 -9.44 7.62 -6.77
CA GLN A 62 -10.35 7.39 -7.90
C GLN A 62 -10.60 5.91 -8.16
N ILE A 63 -9.66 5.04 -7.78
CA ILE A 63 -9.74 3.60 -7.98
C ILE A 63 -9.31 2.91 -6.68
N SER A 64 -10.19 2.09 -6.11
CA SER A 64 -9.86 1.23 -4.97
C SER A 64 -8.80 0.19 -5.36
N LEU A 65 -7.97 -0.21 -4.40
CA LEU A 65 -7.04 -1.31 -4.61
C LEU A 65 -7.80 -2.64 -4.52
N TYR A 66 -7.55 -3.56 -5.45
CA TYR A 66 -8.16 -4.90 -5.44
C TYR A 66 -7.08 -5.95 -5.24
N LEU A 67 -7.16 -6.67 -4.13
CA LEU A 67 -6.29 -7.82 -3.87
C LEU A 67 -6.95 -9.09 -4.42
N HIS A 68 -6.33 -9.70 -5.43
CA HIS A 68 -6.78 -10.97 -5.99
C HIS A 68 -6.12 -12.16 -5.28
N HIS A 69 -6.80 -13.31 -5.28
CA HIS A 69 -6.23 -14.54 -4.73
C HIS A 69 -4.92 -14.94 -5.44
N GLN A 70 -4.76 -14.57 -6.71
CA GLN A 70 -3.55 -14.84 -7.48
C GLN A 70 -2.35 -14.05 -6.94
N ASP A 71 -2.52 -12.77 -6.61
CA ASP A 71 -1.47 -11.93 -6.01
C ASP A 71 -0.93 -12.57 -4.71
N VAL A 72 -1.84 -13.08 -3.87
CA VAL A 72 -1.49 -13.73 -2.61
C VAL A 72 -0.77 -15.07 -2.83
N ARG A 73 -1.22 -15.85 -3.82
CA ARG A 73 -0.54 -17.11 -4.19
C ARG A 73 0.87 -16.87 -4.70
N GLU A 74 1.05 -15.89 -5.59
CA GLU A 74 2.37 -15.56 -6.14
C GLU A 74 3.33 -15.10 -5.06
N LEU A 75 2.85 -14.29 -4.11
CA LEU A 75 3.62 -13.89 -2.93
C LEU A 75 4.07 -15.11 -2.11
N ALA A 76 3.16 -16.04 -1.83
CA ALA A 76 3.46 -17.24 -1.04
C ALA A 76 4.44 -18.19 -1.76
N LEU A 77 4.36 -18.28 -3.09
CA LEU A 77 5.23 -19.12 -3.89
C LEU A 77 6.64 -18.53 -4.08
N GLY A 78 6.76 -17.19 -4.10
CA GLY A 78 8.03 -16.49 -4.24
C GLY A 78 8.75 -16.77 -5.57
N ARG A 79 8.00 -17.13 -6.61
CA ARG A 79 8.54 -17.52 -7.93
C ARG A 79 8.56 -16.39 -8.95
N GLU A 80 7.68 -15.42 -8.75
CA GLU A 80 7.48 -14.30 -9.65
C GLU A 80 7.90 -12.99 -8.98
N GLU A 81 8.02 -11.93 -9.77
CA GLU A 81 8.13 -10.57 -9.25
C GLU A 81 6.94 -10.25 -8.34
N ILE A 82 7.20 -9.50 -7.25
CA ILE A 82 6.14 -9.02 -6.37
C ILE A 82 5.21 -8.11 -7.18
N ASN A 83 3.92 -8.47 -7.23
CA ASN A 83 2.91 -7.67 -7.90
C ASN A 83 2.81 -6.27 -7.26
N ILE A 84 2.69 -5.23 -8.11
CA ILE A 84 2.54 -3.83 -7.70
C ILE A 84 1.42 -3.62 -6.67
N THR A 85 0.33 -4.38 -6.76
CA THR A 85 -0.80 -4.36 -5.82
C THR A 85 -0.34 -4.65 -4.39
N LEU A 86 0.59 -5.59 -4.20
CA LEU A 86 1.12 -5.96 -2.89
C LEU A 86 2.02 -4.86 -2.31
N ILE A 87 2.78 -4.18 -3.18
CA ILE A 87 3.62 -3.04 -2.78
C ILE A 87 2.73 -1.87 -2.38
N GLN A 88 1.68 -1.56 -3.16
CA GLN A 88 0.67 -0.55 -2.78
C GLN A 88 0.04 -0.88 -1.42
N LEU A 89 -0.36 -2.14 -1.19
CA LEU A 89 -0.94 -2.58 0.08
C LEU A 89 0.04 -2.40 1.25
N TRP A 90 1.31 -2.71 1.05
CA TRP A 90 2.36 -2.51 2.06
C TRP A 90 2.58 -1.02 2.35
N MET A 91 2.61 -0.17 1.32
CA MET A 91 2.73 1.29 1.48
C MET A 91 1.54 1.86 2.27
N MET A 92 0.32 1.42 1.96
CA MET A 92 -0.89 1.79 2.72
C MET A 92 -0.82 1.36 4.18
N TYR A 93 -0.32 0.16 4.46
CA TYR A 93 -0.09 -0.31 5.82
C TYR A 93 0.93 0.56 6.56
N MET A 94 2.06 0.89 5.92
CA MET A 94 3.09 1.73 6.50
C MET A 94 2.60 3.16 6.77
N PHE A 95 1.78 3.72 5.87
CA PHE A 95 1.12 5.01 6.08
C PHE A 95 0.24 5.00 7.32
N ASP A 96 -0.65 4.02 7.45
CA ASP A 96 -1.54 3.93 8.61
C ASP A 96 -0.77 3.68 9.92
N VAL A 97 0.28 2.84 9.90
CA VAL A 97 1.17 2.63 11.05
C VAL A 97 1.87 3.93 11.44
N SER A 98 2.34 4.71 10.47
CA SER A 98 3.03 5.99 10.71
C SER A 98 2.08 7.01 11.33
N ASN A 99 0.87 7.13 10.79
CA ASN A 99 -0.16 8.02 11.33
C ASN A 99 -0.54 7.65 12.77
N LYS A 100 -0.71 6.34 13.06
CA LYS A 100 -0.98 5.86 14.42
C LYS A 100 0.15 6.16 15.41
N LYS A 101 1.37 6.34 14.93
CA LYS A 101 2.54 6.73 15.73
C LYS A 101 2.76 8.25 15.80
N GLY A 102 1.94 9.05 15.11
CA GLY A 102 2.09 10.51 15.06
C GLY A 102 3.16 11.00 14.08
N PHE A 103 3.56 10.18 13.11
CA PHE A 103 4.54 10.53 12.07
C PHE A 103 3.88 10.94 10.74
N ASN A 104 2.62 11.38 10.78
CA ASN A 104 1.86 11.76 9.58
C ASN A 104 2.51 12.90 8.81
N ASP A 105 3.27 13.79 9.47
CA ASP A 105 3.94 14.93 8.82
C ASP A 105 5.39 14.64 8.43
N VAL A 106 5.95 13.51 8.87
CA VAL A 106 7.33 13.12 8.60
C VAL A 106 7.42 12.26 7.34
N TYR A 107 6.53 11.26 7.20
CA TYR A 107 6.64 10.26 6.15
C TYR A 107 5.64 10.46 5.02
N GLY A 108 6.16 10.58 3.79
CA GLY A 108 5.40 10.56 2.54
C GLY A 108 5.56 9.23 1.81
N PHE A 109 4.48 8.72 1.24
CA PHE A 109 4.44 7.44 0.53
C PHE A 109 4.03 7.70 -0.93
N ILE A 110 4.89 7.35 -1.88
CA ILE A 110 4.63 7.53 -3.32
C ILE A 110 3.94 6.27 -3.87
N ASP A 111 2.88 6.46 -4.65
CA ASP A 111 2.13 5.37 -5.29
C ASP A 111 2.99 4.70 -6.39
N PRO A 112 3.39 3.41 -6.25
CA PRO A 112 4.18 2.72 -7.27
C PRO A 112 3.47 2.64 -8.62
N SER A 113 2.14 2.64 -8.66
CA SER A 113 1.39 2.60 -9.93
C SER A 113 1.59 3.85 -10.77
N MET A 114 1.92 4.97 -10.12
CA MET A 114 2.22 6.23 -10.78
C MET A 114 3.68 6.33 -11.22
N THR A 115 4.61 5.60 -10.58
CA THR A 115 6.05 5.59 -10.92
C THR A 115 6.46 4.44 -11.83
N HIS A 116 5.51 3.66 -12.35
CA HIS A 116 5.80 2.56 -13.26
C HIS A 116 6.43 3.06 -14.57
N GLU A 117 7.47 2.38 -15.04
CA GLU A 117 8.20 2.70 -16.30
C GLU A 117 7.34 2.78 -17.59
N ARG A 118 6.08 2.31 -17.55
CA ARG A 118 5.14 2.38 -18.67
C ARG A 118 4.38 3.70 -18.72
N ASN A 119 4.41 4.49 -17.65
CA ASN A 119 3.77 5.81 -17.59
C ASN A 119 4.62 6.85 -18.33
N LYS A 120 3.98 7.94 -18.75
CA LYS A 120 4.70 9.06 -19.37
C LYS A 120 5.53 9.79 -18.33
N PHE A 121 6.75 10.16 -18.69
CA PHE A 121 7.66 10.88 -17.80
C PHE A 121 7.03 12.16 -17.21
N ASP A 122 6.39 12.99 -18.04
CA ASP A 122 5.74 14.23 -17.59
C ASP A 122 4.63 13.97 -16.55
N ASP A 123 3.89 12.86 -16.66
CA ASP A 123 2.86 12.47 -15.70
C ASP A 123 3.48 12.02 -14.37
N ILE A 124 4.59 11.26 -14.45
CA ILE A 124 5.38 10.83 -13.28
C ILE A 124 5.96 12.05 -12.55
N GLU A 125 6.59 12.97 -13.28
CA GLU A 125 7.20 14.18 -12.74
C GLU A 125 6.16 15.09 -12.07
N THR A 126 5.03 15.33 -12.74
CA THR A 126 3.92 16.12 -12.20
C THR A 126 3.39 15.51 -10.90
N TYR A 127 3.21 14.19 -10.86
CA TYR A 127 2.74 13.48 -9.67
C TYR A 127 3.73 13.59 -8.51
N ILE A 128 5.01 13.27 -8.73
CA ILE A 128 6.04 13.32 -7.68
C ILE A 128 6.19 14.75 -7.14
N THR A 129 6.18 15.76 -8.02
CA THR A 129 6.24 17.17 -7.63
C THR A 129 5.06 17.56 -6.73
N THR A 130 3.86 17.08 -7.07
CA THR A 130 2.66 17.28 -6.23
C THR A 130 2.81 16.65 -4.85
N CYS A 131 3.36 15.42 -4.78
CA CYS A 131 3.63 14.75 -3.50
C CYS A 131 4.66 15.51 -2.65
N PHE A 132 5.72 16.06 -3.24
CA PHE A 132 6.69 16.89 -2.52
C PHE A 132 6.09 18.20 -2.01
N GLY A 133 5.11 18.77 -2.73
CA GLY A 133 4.32 19.91 -2.26
C GLY A 133 3.54 19.65 -0.96
N MET A 134 3.37 18.39 -0.55
CA MET A 134 2.75 18.03 0.75
C MET A 134 3.66 18.28 1.96
N GLY A 135 4.95 18.59 1.75
CA GLY A 135 5.86 19.03 2.80
C GLY A 135 6.23 17.95 3.81
N LYS A 136 6.32 16.68 3.41
CA LYS A 136 6.86 15.62 4.28
C LYS A 136 8.38 15.69 4.30
N GLU A 137 8.99 15.23 5.40
CA GLU A 137 10.45 15.25 5.56
C GLU A 137 11.15 14.12 4.79
N ILE A 138 10.53 12.94 4.74
CA ILE A 138 11.09 11.72 4.15
C ILE A 138 10.05 11.07 3.24
N TYR A 139 10.43 10.81 1.99
CA TYR A 139 9.59 10.15 1.00
C TYR A 139 10.09 8.74 0.67
N PHE A 140 9.17 7.78 0.68
CA PHE A 140 9.39 6.41 0.23
C PHE A 140 8.86 6.25 -1.19
N LEU A 141 9.76 6.00 -2.14
CA LEU A 141 9.47 5.91 -3.57
C LEU A 141 9.85 4.51 -4.10
N PRO A 142 8.90 3.59 -4.19
CA PRO A 142 9.08 2.35 -4.95
C PRO A 142 9.10 2.63 -6.45
N PHE A 143 10.05 2.04 -7.16
CA PHE A 143 10.07 2.05 -8.62
C PHE A 143 10.53 0.70 -9.14
N ILE A 144 10.16 0.41 -10.39
CA ILE A 144 10.49 -0.83 -11.09
C ILE A 144 11.40 -0.52 -12.27
N HIS A 145 12.46 -1.30 -12.40
CA HIS A 145 13.32 -1.26 -13.57
C HIS A 145 13.78 -2.68 -13.92
N GLY A 146 13.55 -3.12 -15.15
CA GLY A 146 14.01 -4.43 -15.62
C GLY A 146 13.48 -5.61 -14.79
N CYS A 147 12.20 -5.56 -14.41
CA CYS A 147 11.53 -6.54 -13.55
C CYS A 147 12.12 -6.66 -12.13
N HIS A 148 12.74 -5.59 -11.63
CA HIS A 148 13.28 -5.54 -10.28
C HIS A 148 12.75 -4.31 -9.55
N TRP A 149 12.13 -4.54 -8.39
CA TRP A 149 11.64 -3.49 -7.52
C TRP A 149 12.76 -2.90 -6.67
N GLN A 150 12.81 -1.58 -6.62
CA GLN A 150 13.75 -0.81 -5.83
C GLN A 150 12.99 0.23 -5.00
N LEU A 151 13.49 0.52 -3.81
CA LEU A 151 12.96 1.56 -2.94
C LEU A 151 13.97 2.69 -2.80
N LEU A 152 13.62 3.86 -3.33
CA LEU A 152 14.35 5.09 -3.08
C LEU A 152 13.78 5.78 -1.85
N VAL A 153 14.66 6.23 -0.95
CA VAL A 153 14.29 7.01 0.23
C VAL A 153 14.90 8.40 0.07
N ILE A 154 14.04 9.41 0.00
CA ILE A 154 14.43 10.80 -0.25
C ILE A 154 14.20 11.58 1.04
N SER A 155 15.25 12.14 1.62
CA SER A 155 15.13 13.12 2.70
C SER A 155 15.18 14.52 2.09
N ILE A 156 14.15 15.32 2.37
CA ILE A 156 14.12 16.73 1.99
C ILE A 156 14.60 17.50 3.23
N PRO A 157 15.83 18.03 3.22
CA PRO A 157 16.28 18.86 4.33
C PRO A 157 15.40 20.11 4.42
N GLU A 158 15.12 20.55 5.65
CA GLU A 158 14.58 21.90 5.84
C GLU A 158 15.57 22.88 5.21
N ASN A 159 15.15 23.61 4.18
CA ASN A 159 15.87 24.79 3.73
C ASN A 159 15.69 25.86 4.83
N THR A 160 16.44 25.74 5.92
CA THR A 160 16.70 26.87 6.81
C THR A 160 17.50 27.87 5.98
N VAL A 161 16.79 28.80 5.35
CA VAL A 161 17.39 30.04 4.89
C VAL A 161 17.85 30.77 6.16
N VAL A 162 19.15 30.67 6.45
CA VAL A 162 19.83 31.42 7.51
C VAL A 162 20.10 32.84 7.01
#